data_AF-C1N4U0-F1
#
_entry.id   AF-C1N4U0-F1
#
_cell.length_a   1.000
_cell.length_b   1.000
_cell.length_c   1.000
_cell.angle_alpha   90.00
_cell.angle_beta   90.00
_cell.angle_gamma   90.00
#
_symmetry.space_group_name_H-M   'P 1'
#
loop_
_entity.id
_entity.type
_entity.pdbx_description
1 polymer ?
#
loop_
_entity_poly.entity_id
_entity_poly.type
_entity_poly.pdbx_seq_one_letter_code
_entity_poly.pdbx_strand_id
1 'polypeptide(L)'
;MAADDGDAADAADAADASARMLADARDADVDKQADRLRAWKASGALLLDLRDASEFHARRIERAVNVPWRVIDGRLHELPPRSVALAIVLRGGVTQDGGDDLREGEEDGASSSSSSSSSSSHRAQIAKFRSDFKGLPWNVWGFFVASDALFERAAPAAGVDVLAGEVRPIDRGRLWEPSDLVARWLPRLEKRMRDAWDAAPAFDRPSSADVPLASRPLLVDVGCGAGRDAVYAALRGWRVLALDSDAKGLARLSSLAASHGVSDRVARRKIDLAKTPPADVLALAETLGGGGGEGDGEGEGEGEGEGEGEGRPVVRAVLAVRFLHRPLARALPGLLPRGAAVMWFHFHRGAELTAVGRPCKDKDLLEVGELAGVFGERGGWEVVGDGQVTLPDGRPVGEFVAVNVAVDAP
;
A
#
# COMPACT_ATOMS: atom_id res chain seq x y z
N MET A 1 -20.79 7.73 33.64
CA MET A 1 -20.42 8.92 32.85
C MET A 1 -19.21 9.55 33.54
N ALA A 2 -18.02 9.11 33.15
CA ALA A 2 -16.74 9.66 33.60
C ALA A 2 -15.74 9.36 32.48
N ALA A 3 -15.92 10.07 31.37
CA ALA A 3 -15.00 10.14 30.25
C ALA A 3 -15.15 11.57 29.76
N ASP A 4 -14.20 12.47 30.08
CA ASP A 4 -13.96 13.65 29.24
C ASP A 4 -12.71 14.47 29.61
N ASP A 5 -12.21 14.43 30.86
CA ASP A 5 -11.16 15.40 31.25
C ASP A 5 -9.76 15.09 30.68
N GLY A 6 -9.46 13.82 30.40
CA GLY A 6 -8.16 13.41 29.83
C GLY A 6 -8.03 13.66 28.33
N ASP A 7 -9.11 13.41 27.58
CA ASP A 7 -9.13 13.52 26.11
C ASP A 7 -9.09 14.99 25.66
N ALA A 8 -9.74 15.87 26.42
CA ALA A 8 -9.71 17.32 26.18
C ALA A 8 -8.31 17.93 26.44
N ALA A 9 -7.58 17.45 27.46
CA ALA A 9 -6.24 17.93 27.78
C ALA A 9 -5.21 17.48 26.73
N ASP A 10 -5.26 16.21 26.30
CA ASP A 10 -4.38 15.68 25.25
C ASP A 10 -4.62 16.34 23.89
N ALA A 11 -5.89 16.64 23.56
CA ALA A 11 -6.24 17.37 22.35
C ALA A 11 -5.73 18.83 22.36
N ALA A 12 -5.77 19.50 23.52
CA ALA A 12 -5.24 20.85 23.68
C ALA A 12 -3.71 20.90 23.55
N ASP A 13 -3.00 19.94 24.14
CA ASP A 13 -1.53 19.83 24.04
C ASP A 13 -1.09 19.52 22.60
N ALA A 14 -1.77 18.62 21.90
CA ALA A 14 -1.51 18.32 20.49
C ALA A 14 -1.77 19.53 19.56
N ALA A 15 -2.78 20.35 19.88
CA ALA A 15 -3.07 21.58 19.17
C ALA A 15 -1.95 22.63 19.37
N ASP A 16 -1.45 22.78 20.61
CA ASP A 16 -0.33 23.66 20.94
C ASP A 16 0.97 23.21 20.27
N ALA A 17 1.28 21.91 20.32
CA ALA A 17 2.44 21.33 19.64
C ALA A 17 2.41 21.59 18.12
N SER A 18 1.26 21.38 17.48
CA SER A 18 1.07 21.67 16.06
C SER A 18 1.23 23.15 15.71
N ALA A 19 0.79 24.05 16.60
CA ALA A 19 0.94 25.49 16.41
C ALA A 19 2.41 25.92 16.48
N ARG A 20 3.17 25.37 17.45
CA ARG A 20 4.62 25.57 17.55
C ARG A 20 5.34 25.06 16.31
N MET A 21 5.04 23.85 15.86
CA MET A 21 5.64 23.29 14.63
C MET A 21 5.35 24.14 13.39
N LEU A 22 4.16 24.75 13.29
CA LEU A 22 3.83 25.67 12.20
C LEU A 22 4.59 27.00 12.31
N ALA A 23 4.74 27.54 13.52
CA ALA A 23 5.54 28.74 13.75
C ALA A 23 7.00 28.51 13.32
N ASP A 24 7.58 27.38 13.72
CA ASP A 24 8.92 26.97 13.30
C ASP A 24 9.02 26.78 11.77
N ALA A 25 7.97 26.25 11.14
CA ALA A 25 7.90 26.07 9.69
C ALA A 25 7.79 27.38 8.89
N ARG A 26 7.31 28.46 9.54
CA ARG A 26 7.15 29.79 8.97
C ARG A 26 8.33 30.73 9.29
N ASP A 27 9.29 30.31 10.10
CA ASP A 27 10.46 31.14 10.43
C ASP A 27 11.22 31.51 9.15
N ALA A 28 11.39 32.82 8.93
CA ALA A 28 12.03 33.38 7.74
C ALA A 28 13.56 33.23 7.76
N ASP A 29 14.14 32.86 8.90
CA ASP A 29 15.57 32.61 9.06
C ASP A 29 15.98 31.34 8.32
N VAL A 30 16.75 31.53 7.25
CA VAL A 30 17.22 30.45 6.38
C VAL A 30 18.17 29.49 7.10
N ASP A 31 18.98 29.98 8.04
CA ASP A 31 19.94 29.13 8.75
C ASP A 31 19.19 28.19 9.71
N LYS A 32 18.15 28.70 10.38
CA LYS A 32 17.24 27.85 11.17
C LYS A 32 16.51 26.83 10.30
N GLN A 33 16.00 27.23 9.13
CA GLN A 33 15.36 26.25 8.22
C GLN A 33 16.36 25.20 7.73
N ALA A 34 17.61 25.58 7.48
CA ALA A 34 18.67 24.63 7.12
C ALA A 34 18.95 23.65 8.27
N ASP A 35 19.03 24.12 9.52
CA ASP A 35 19.17 23.26 10.70
C ASP A 35 18.00 22.29 10.85
N ARG A 36 16.77 22.76 10.64
CA ARG A 36 15.57 21.89 10.65
C ARG A 36 15.61 20.84 9.54
N LEU A 37 16.08 21.18 8.35
CA LEU A 37 16.28 20.22 7.25
C LEU A 37 17.36 19.19 7.58
N ARG A 38 18.47 19.59 8.23
CA ARG A 38 19.49 18.65 8.71
C ARG A 38 18.92 17.70 9.77
N ALA A 39 18.16 18.23 10.72
CA ALA A 39 17.51 17.45 11.77
C ALA A 39 16.48 16.45 11.18
N TRP A 40 15.70 16.87 10.19
CA TRP A 40 14.79 16.00 9.45
C TRP A 40 15.57 14.88 8.73
N LYS A 41 16.62 15.22 7.99
CA LYS A 41 17.44 14.25 7.26
C LYS A 41 18.04 13.21 8.21
N ALA A 42 18.48 13.64 9.39
CA ALA A 42 19.04 12.77 10.42
C ALA A 42 17.98 11.89 11.13
N SER A 43 16.72 12.33 11.21
CA SER A 43 15.65 11.56 11.87
C SER A 43 15.16 10.38 11.04
N GLY A 44 15.36 10.42 9.71
CA GLY A 44 14.84 9.42 8.78
C GLY A 44 13.32 9.47 8.58
N ALA A 45 12.65 10.52 9.07
CA ALA A 45 11.22 10.70 8.85
C ALA A 45 10.90 10.78 7.35
N LEU A 46 9.84 10.11 6.94
CA LEU A 46 9.38 10.16 5.55
C LEU A 46 8.89 11.58 5.23
N LEU A 47 9.03 12.02 3.96
CA LEU A 47 8.66 13.38 3.57
C LEU A 47 7.50 13.36 2.56
N LEU A 48 6.34 13.84 3.01
CA LEU A 48 5.16 14.05 2.18
C LEU A 48 5.16 15.48 1.64
N ASP A 49 4.96 15.65 0.34
CA ASP A 49 4.78 16.96 -0.28
C ASP A 49 3.33 17.14 -0.74
N LEU A 50 2.64 18.13 -0.16
CA LEU A 50 1.22 18.41 -0.42
C LEU A 50 0.99 19.36 -1.61
N ARG A 51 2.04 19.87 -2.26
CA ARG A 51 1.92 20.76 -3.43
C ARG A 51 1.28 20.10 -4.62
N ASP A 52 0.80 20.92 -5.55
CA ASP A 52 0.31 20.42 -6.83
C ASP A 52 1.48 19.81 -7.62
N ALA A 53 1.20 18.81 -8.46
CA ALA A 53 2.25 18.02 -9.13
C ALA A 53 3.20 18.89 -9.96
N SER A 54 2.69 19.94 -10.63
CA SER A 54 3.52 20.88 -11.39
C SER A 54 4.53 21.63 -10.53
N GLU A 55 4.16 22.05 -9.31
CA GLU A 55 5.06 22.72 -8.38
C GLU A 55 6.14 21.77 -7.86
N PHE A 56 5.76 20.50 -7.62
CA PHE A 56 6.68 19.44 -7.21
C PHE A 56 7.68 19.08 -8.32
N HIS A 57 7.24 19.01 -9.58
CA HIS A 57 8.11 18.78 -10.73
C HIS A 57 9.02 19.99 -11.01
N ALA A 58 8.56 21.21 -10.78
CA ALA A 58 9.39 22.40 -10.92
C ALA A 58 10.57 22.37 -9.94
N ARG A 59 10.32 21.99 -8.68
CA ARG A 59 11.34 21.81 -7.64
C ARG A 59 10.82 20.98 -6.49
N ARG A 60 11.63 20.05 -5.98
CA ARG A 60 11.31 19.20 -4.82
C ARG A 60 12.55 18.91 -4.00
N ILE A 61 12.35 18.72 -2.70
CA ILE A 61 13.37 18.12 -1.84
C ILE A 61 13.56 16.66 -2.26
N GLU A 62 14.81 16.20 -2.33
CA GLU A 62 15.15 14.81 -2.60
C GLU A 62 14.38 13.86 -1.65
N ARG A 63 13.92 12.72 -2.17
CA ARG A 63 13.13 11.69 -1.43
C ARG A 63 11.75 12.13 -0.95
N ALA A 64 11.32 13.37 -1.23
CA ALA A 64 9.93 13.77 -1.01
C ALA A 64 8.99 12.99 -1.93
N VAL A 65 7.84 12.56 -1.40
CA VAL A 65 6.79 11.89 -2.18
C VAL A 65 5.60 12.83 -2.29
N ASN A 66 5.17 13.12 -3.51
CA ASN A 66 4.05 14.02 -3.75
C ASN A 66 2.70 13.30 -3.66
N VAL A 67 1.83 13.82 -2.79
CA VAL A 67 0.39 13.52 -2.79
C VAL A 67 -0.33 14.87 -2.62
N PRO A 68 -0.82 15.47 -3.72
CA PRO A 68 -1.37 16.82 -3.68
C PRO A 68 -2.53 16.94 -2.70
N TRP A 69 -2.57 18.05 -1.96
CA TRP A 69 -3.61 18.35 -0.95
C TRP A 69 -5.02 18.15 -1.49
N ARG A 70 -5.27 18.60 -2.73
CA ARG A 70 -6.60 18.57 -3.35
C ARG A 70 -7.19 17.16 -3.50
N VAL A 71 -6.34 16.14 -3.51
CA VAL A 71 -6.74 14.73 -3.71
C VAL A 71 -6.31 13.83 -2.54
N ILE A 72 -5.82 14.41 -1.44
CA ILE A 72 -5.26 13.65 -0.32
C ILE A 72 -6.29 12.70 0.32
N ASP A 73 -7.57 13.09 0.34
CA ASP A 73 -8.65 12.31 0.95
C ASP A 73 -8.85 10.95 0.27
N GLY A 74 -8.72 10.89 -1.05
CA GLY A 74 -8.77 9.64 -1.81
C GLY A 74 -7.48 8.81 -1.69
N ARG A 75 -6.40 9.42 -1.20
CA ARG A 75 -5.02 8.89 -1.29
C ARG A 75 -4.37 8.64 0.06
N LEU A 76 -5.13 8.69 1.15
CA LEU A 76 -4.65 8.37 2.50
C LEU A 76 -4.07 6.95 2.62
N HIS A 77 -4.51 6.02 1.76
CA HIS A 77 -3.97 4.66 1.68
C HIS A 77 -2.51 4.60 1.18
N GLU A 78 -1.96 5.72 0.69
CA GLU A 78 -0.55 5.85 0.30
C GLU A 78 0.34 6.34 1.44
N LEU A 79 -0.24 6.87 2.53
CA LEU A 79 0.50 7.40 3.67
C LEU A 79 1.08 6.27 4.55
N PRO A 80 2.12 6.53 5.36
CA PRO A 80 2.70 5.48 6.18
C PRO A 80 1.72 5.04 7.28
N PRO A 81 2.00 3.89 7.94
CA PRO A 81 1.41 3.60 9.24
C PRO A 81 1.58 4.81 10.18
N ARG A 82 0.57 5.07 11.01
CA ARG A 82 0.54 6.26 11.89
C ARG A 82 1.70 6.34 12.87
N SER A 83 2.27 5.22 13.25
CA SER A 83 3.43 5.15 14.15
C SER A 83 4.73 5.61 13.50
N VAL A 84 4.81 5.63 12.16
CA VAL A 84 6.01 6.02 11.43
C VAL A 84 6.07 7.54 11.34
N ALA A 85 7.24 8.10 11.68
CA ALA A 85 7.49 9.53 11.65
C ALA A 85 7.34 10.10 10.23
N LEU A 86 6.53 11.16 10.11
CA LEU A 86 6.18 11.81 8.85
C LEU A 86 6.44 13.33 8.94
N ALA A 87 7.32 13.84 8.09
CA ALA A 87 7.47 15.27 7.84
C ALA A 87 6.62 15.68 6.63
N ILE A 88 6.13 16.92 6.62
CA ILE A 88 5.15 17.38 5.62
C ILE A 88 5.56 18.75 5.06
N VAL A 89 5.70 18.84 3.74
CA VAL A 89 5.81 20.11 3.01
C VAL A 89 4.39 20.62 2.73
N LEU A 90 4.04 21.70 3.42
CA LEU A 90 2.78 22.41 3.24
C LEU A 90 2.83 23.24 1.96
N ARG A 91 1.69 23.36 1.29
CA ARG A 91 1.54 24.26 0.15
C ARG A 91 1.78 25.69 0.60
N GLY A 92 2.61 26.43 -0.13
CA GLY A 92 2.72 27.87 0.06
C GLY A 92 1.35 28.51 -0.16
N GLY A 93 0.98 29.46 0.70
CA GLY A 93 -0.19 30.29 0.43
C GLY A 93 0.04 31.03 -0.88
N VAL A 94 -0.95 31.01 -1.78
CA VAL A 94 -0.97 31.97 -2.89
C VAL A 94 -1.00 33.35 -2.22
N THR A 95 0.11 34.06 -2.21
CA THR A 95 0.13 35.48 -1.92
C THR A 95 -0.40 36.18 -3.16
N GLN A 96 -1.72 36.14 -3.35
CA GLN A 96 -2.37 37.09 -4.23
C GLN A 96 -2.85 38.23 -3.36
N ASP A 97 -1.95 39.22 -3.27
CA ASP A 97 -2.14 40.56 -2.71
C ASP A 97 -2.38 40.66 -1.19
N GLY A 98 -1.76 41.68 -0.61
CA GLY A 98 -1.58 41.83 0.83
C GLY A 98 -2.86 42.02 1.64
N GLY A 99 -2.79 41.55 2.89
CA GLY A 99 -3.73 41.85 3.97
C GLY A 99 -4.91 40.88 4.05
N ASP A 100 -4.85 39.94 4.99
CA ASP A 100 -5.68 39.95 6.21
C ASP A 100 -5.61 38.54 6.88
N ASP A 101 -4.58 38.29 7.69
CA ASP A 101 -4.52 37.11 8.57
C ASP A 101 -4.82 37.53 10.04
N LEU A 102 -5.47 38.69 10.23
CA LEU A 102 -5.84 39.25 11.54
C LEU A 102 -7.28 39.77 11.56
N ARG A 103 -8.26 38.85 11.40
CA ARG A 103 -9.63 38.98 11.93
C ARG A 103 -10.39 37.66 11.77
N GLU A 104 -10.25 36.76 12.74
CA GLU A 104 -11.32 35.80 13.03
C GLU A 104 -12.37 36.57 13.84
N GLY A 105 -13.39 37.10 13.15
CA GLY A 105 -14.58 37.64 13.78
C GLY A 105 -15.48 36.50 14.26
N GLU A 106 -16.03 36.66 15.45
CA GLU A 106 -17.18 35.89 15.93
C GLU A 106 -18.31 35.95 14.90
N GLU A 107 -18.76 34.80 14.40
CA GLU A 107 -20.03 34.69 13.67
C GLU A 107 -20.99 33.78 14.42
N ASP A 108 -21.90 34.42 15.15
CA ASP A 108 -23.23 33.92 15.44
C ASP A 108 -24.05 33.83 14.14
N GLY A 109 -24.82 32.75 13.98
CA GLY A 109 -26.03 32.76 13.14
C GLY A 109 -26.02 31.81 11.94
N ALA A 110 -26.91 30.84 12.00
CA ALA A 110 -27.17 29.84 10.97
C ALA A 110 -27.63 30.41 9.62
N SER A 111 -27.15 29.84 8.51
CA SER A 111 -27.99 29.36 7.41
C SER A 111 -27.19 28.52 6.39
N SER A 112 -27.87 27.50 5.89
CA SER A 112 -27.39 26.48 4.96
C SER A 112 -27.32 26.96 3.51
N SER A 113 -26.19 26.77 2.82
CA SER A 113 -26.17 26.31 1.43
C SER A 113 -24.77 25.82 1.02
N SER A 114 -24.78 24.71 0.32
CA SER A 114 -23.66 23.87 -0.10
C SER A 114 -22.74 24.54 -1.13
N SER A 115 -21.47 24.74 -0.76
CA SER A 115 -20.33 24.66 -1.67
C SER A 115 -19.05 24.34 -0.88
N SER A 116 -18.54 23.12 -1.03
CA SER A 116 -17.38 22.60 -0.30
C SER A 116 -16.07 23.16 -0.87
N SER A 117 -15.76 24.41 -0.52
CA SER A 117 -14.43 24.99 -0.74
C SER A 117 -13.50 24.49 0.38
N SER A 118 -12.73 23.44 0.09
CA SER A 118 -11.68 22.94 0.99
C SER A 118 -10.63 24.03 1.16
N SER A 119 -10.68 24.75 2.29
CA SER A 119 -9.78 25.86 2.62
C SER A 119 -8.32 25.44 2.44
N SER A 120 -7.57 26.19 1.62
CA SER A 120 -6.14 25.97 1.33
C SER A 120 -5.22 26.40 2.48
N SER A 121 -5.76 26.82 3.62
CA SER A 121 -4.97 27.31 4.76
C SER A 121 -4.03 26.22 5.31
N HIS A 122 -2.87 26.64 5.84
CA HIS A 122 -1.96 25.72 6.54
C HIS A 122 -2.66 25.04 7.73
N ARG A 123 -3.59 25.73 8.41
CA ARG A 123 -4.35 25.15 9.53
C ARG A 123 -5.20 23.96 9.08
N ALA A 124 -5.88 24.07 7.93
CA ALA A 124 -6.64 22.97 7.35
C ALA A 124 -5.73 21.80 6.94
N GLN A 125 -4.59 22.10 6.32
CA GLN A 125 -3.59 21.08 5.95
C GLN A 125 -3.07 20.31 7.17
N ILE A 126 -2.75 21.01 8.26
CA ILE A 126 -2.26 20.41 9.50
C ILE A 126 -3.34 19.60 10.21
N ALA A 127 -4.57 20.13 10.29
CA ALA A 127 -5.68 19.47 10.97
C ALA A 127 -5.93 18.05 10.45
N LYS A 128 -5.64 17.80 9.16
CA LYS A 128 -5.75 16.48 8.55
C LYS A 128 -4.93 15.39 9.23
N PHE A 129 -3.81 15.76 9.86
CA PHE A 129 -2.87 14.83 10.48
C PHE A 129 -3.00 14.76 12.00
N ARG A 130 -3.84 15.62 12.61
CA ARG A 130 -4.04 15.71 14.06
C ARG A 130 -4.90 14.60 14.64
N SER A 131 -5.90 14.12 13.91
CA SER A 131 -6.71 12.98 14.30
C SER A 131 -7.50 12.46 13.11
N ASP A 132 -7.78 11.16 13.10
CA ASP A 132 -8.78 10.59 12.19
C ASP A 132 -10.13 10.42 12.90
N PHE A 133 -11.09 9.79 12.22
CA PHE A 133 -12.40 9.46 12.79
C PHE A 133 -12.35 8.50 14.00
N LYS A 134 -11.18 7.92 14.31
CA LYS A 134 -10.92 7.07 15.48
C LYS A 134 -10.05 7.77 16.53
N GLY A 135 -9.74 9.06 16.35
CA GLY A 135 -8.94 9.84 17.27
C GLY A 135 -7.43 9.57 17.22
N LEU A 136 -6.91 8.77 16.27
CA LEU A 136 -5.49 8.43 16.23
C LEU A 136 -4.70 9.38 15.32
N PRO A 137 -3.79 10.23 15.86
CA PRO A 137 -2.95 11.13 15.07
C PRO A 137 -1.95 10.36 14.20
N TRP A 138 -1.45 11.01 13.15
CA TRP A 138 -0.16 10.60 12.56
C TRP A 138 0.98 11.06 13.46
N ASN A 139 2.04 10.27 13.54
CA ASN A 139 3.31 10.67 14.14
C ASN A 139 3.98 11.71 13.23
N VAL A 140 3.56 12.97 13.36
CA VAL A 140 4.10 14.07 12.59
C VAL A 140 5.42 14.52 13.22
N TRP A 141 6.50 14.40 12.46
CA TRP A 141 7.82 14.89 12.87
C TRP A 141 7.88 16.43 12.85
N GLY A 142 7.28 17.05 11.84
CA GLY A 142 7.25 18.50 11.68
C GLY A 142 6.81 18.95 10.29
N PHE A 143 6.69 20.27 10.12
CA PHE A 143 6.25 20.90 8.87
C PHE A 143 7.35 21.75 8.22
N PHE A 144 7.29 21.88 6.90
CA PHE A 144 8.00 22.89 6.12
C PHE A 144 6.98 23.67 5.29
N VAL A 145 7.13 24.98 5.15
CA VAL A 145 6.32 25.78 4.22
C VAL A 145 7.09 25.94 2.92
N ALA A 146 6.50 25.48 1.82
CA ALA A 146 7.11 25.63 0.50
C ALA A 146 7.33 27.11 0.15
N SER A 147 8.56 27.46 -0.20
CA SER A 147 8.97 28.81 -0.61
C SER A 147 10.27 28.76 -1.40
N ASP A 148 10.57 29.82 -2.17
CA ASP A 148 11.86 29.97 -2.87
C ASP A 148 13.03 29.87 -1.87
N ALA A 149 12.91 30.52 -0.71
CA ALA A 149 13.93 30.49 0.33
C ALA A 149 14.19 29.07 0.86
N LEU A 150 13.16 28.23 1.02
CA LEU A 150 13.31 26.84 1.43
C LEU A 150 14.12 26.05 0.41
N PHE A 151 13.76 26.15 -0.88
CA PHE A 151 14.35 25.32 -1.93
C PHE A 151 15.70 25.85 -2.42
N GLU A 152 15.88 27.15 -2.56
CA GLU A 152 17.06 27.74 -3.21
C GLU A 152 18.16 28.11 -2.23
N ARG A 153 17.84 28.22 -0.93
CA ARG A 153 18.80 28.63 0.10
C ARG A 153 18.92 27.63 1.25
N ALA A 154 17.80 27.31 1.91
CA ALA A 154 17.84 26.47 3.12
C ALA A 154 18.24 25.02 2.80
N ALA A 155 17.66 24.40 1.77
CA ALA A 155 17.99 23.04 1.38
C ALA A 155 19.46 22.86 0.93
N PRO A 156 20.02 23.70 0.04
CA PRO A 156 21.44 23.66 -0.29
C PRO A 156 22.34 23.87 0.94
N ALA A 157 22.02 24.84 1.82
CA ALA A 157 22.77 25.06 3.06
C ALA A 157 22.74 23.82 3.98
N ALA A 158 21.63 23.08 4.01
CA ALA A 158 21.48 21.84 4.76
C ALA A 158 22.19 20.62 4.12
N GLY A 159 22.75 20.75 2.91
CA GLY A 159 23.25 19.61 2.13
C GLY A 159 22.12 18.66 1.73
N VAL A 160 20.94 19.21 1.43
CA VAL A 160 19.77 18.50 0.93
C VAL A 160 19.55 18.89 -0.52
N ASP A 161 19.54 17.91 -1.41
CA ASP A 161 19.40 18.16 -2.83
C ASP A 161 17.99 18.64 -3.19
N VAL A 162 17.92 19.61 -4.10
CA VAL A 162 16.67 20.05 -4.73
C VAL A 162 16.67 19.61 -6.18
N LEU A 163 15.68 18.78 -6.51
CA LEU A 163 15.54 18.17 -7.81
C LEU A 163 14.45 18.89 -8.62
N ALA A 164 14.60 18.92 -9.94
CA ALA A 164 13.60 19.41 -10.87
C ALA A 164 13.30 18.35 -11.94
N GLY A 165 12.29 18.61 -12.76
CA GLY A 165 11.85 17.73 -13.84
C GLY A 165 10.72 16.77 -13.45
N GLU A 166 10.06 16.25 -14.48
CA GLU A 166 9.00 15.26 -14.33
C GLU A 166 9.53 14.00 -13.66
N VAL A 167 8.76 13.48 -12.69
CA VAL A 167 9.07 12.24 -11.99
C VAL A 167 8.18 11.18 -12.60
N ARG A 168 8.79 10.21 -13.29
CA ARG A 168 8.04 9.07 -13.81
C ARG A 168 7.37 8.35 -12.62
N PRO A 169 6.13 7.86 -12.76
CA PRO A 169 5.42 7.19 -11.67
C PRO A 169 6.23 6.09 -10.97
N ILE A 170 7.01 5.31 -11.74
CA ILE A 170 7.85 4.22 -11.22
C ILE A 170 9.01 4.71 -10.34
N ASP A 171 9.45 5.96 -10.52
CA ASP A 171 10.58 6.56 -9.79
C ASP A 171 10.12 7.40 -8.59
N ARG A 172 8.81 7.52 -8.32
CA ARG A 172 8.27 8.50 -7.36
C ARG A 172 8.57 8.23 -5.88
N GLY A 173 9.18 7.09 -5.55
CA GLY A 173 9.33 6.62 -4.17
C GLY A 173 7.99 6.22 -3.54
N ARG A 174 7.99 5.90 -2.24
CA ARG A 174 6.79 5.46 -1.50
C ARG A 174 6.79 5.99 -0.08
N LEU A 175 5.60 6.29 0.42
CA LEU A 175 5.35 6.56 1.85
C LEU A 175 4.75 5.37 2.58
N TRP A 176 4.34 4.33 1.85
CA TRP A 176 3.75 3.12 2.36
C TRP A 176 4.69 1.95 2.14
N GLU A 177 4.54 0.94 2.98
CA GLU A 177 5.19 -0.37 2.81
C GLU A 177 4.12 -1.46 2.67
N PRO A 178 4.43 -2.58 1.98
CA PRO A 178 3.61 -3.77 2.04
C PRO A 178 3.56 -4.31 3.48
N SER A 179 2.76 -5.34 3.71
CA SER A 179 2.75 -6.06 4.97
C SER A 179 4.13 -6.66 5.26
N ASP A 180 4.60 -6.59 6.51
CA ASP A 180 5.98 -6.98 6.90
C ASP A 180 6.35 -8.39 6.46
N LEU A 181 5.41 -9.34 6.57
CA LEU A 181 5.62 -10.72 6.13
C LEU A 181 5.77 -10.82 4.61
N VAL A 182 5.07 -9.99 3.82
CA VAL A 182 5.25 -9.93 2.36
C VAL A 182 6.62 -9.34 2.01
N ALA A 183 7.01 -8.23 2.64
CA ALA A 183 8.34 -7.63 2.47
C ALA A 183 9.47 -8.63 2.77
N ARG A 184 9.27 -9.48 3.79
CA ARG A 184 10.22 -10.51 4.21
C ARG A 184 10.26 -11.70 3.25
N TRP A 185 9.10 -12.25 2.90
CA TRP A 185 9.02 -13.55 2.21
C TRP A 185 9.07 -13.46 0.70
N LEU A 186 8.40 -12.49 0.08
CA LEU A 186 8.31 -12.43 -1.37
C LEU A 186 9.72 -12.41 -2.04
N PRO A 187 10.71 -11.61 -1.58
CA PRO A 187 12.06 -11.65 -2.14
C PRO A 187 12.78 -12.99 -1.95
N ARG A 188 12.57 -13.66 -0.81
CA ARG A 188 13.17 -14.98 -0.51
C ARG A 188 12.56 -16.06 -1.38
N LEU A 189 11.25 -15.99 -1.53
CA LEU A 189 10.48 -16.89 -2.36
C LEU A 189 10.90 -16.75 -3.84
N GLU A 190 10.99 -15.52 -4.35
CA GLU A 190 11.49 -15.26 -5.70
C GLU A 190 12.88 -15.85 -5.95
N LYS A 191 13.80 -15.73 -4.98
CA LYS A 191 15.13 -16.34 -5.09
C LYS A 191 15.01 -17.86 -5.22
N ARG A 192 14.26 -18.49 -4.32
CA ARG A 192 14.04 -19.93 -4.32
C ARG A 192 13.37 -20.43 -5.61
N MET A 193 12.35 -19.71 -6.07
CA MET A 193 11.62 -20.05 -7.29
C MET A 193 12.50 -19.90 -8.52
N ARG A 194 13.36 -18.87 -8.60
CA ARG A 194 14.37 -18.77 -9.66
C ARG A 194 15.33 -19.96 -9.64
N ASP A 195 15.88 -20.31 -8.49
CA ASP A 195 16.78 -21.47 -8.37
C ASP A 195 16.08 -22.77 -8.84
N ALA A 196 14.79 -22.93 -8.52
CA ALA A 196 13.97 -24.06 -8.97
C ALA A 196 13.62 -24.00 -10.48
N TRP A 197 13.36 -22.82 -11.03
CA TRP A 197 13.06 -22.62 -12.46
C TRP A 197 14.30 -22.77 -13.35
N ASP A 198 15.45 -22.28 -12.92
CA ASP A 198 16.71 -22.41 -13.66
C ASP A 198 17.19 -23.86 -13.69
N ALA A 199 16.84 -24.65 -12.67
CA ALA A 199 17.06 -26.08 -12.61
C ALA A 199 16.02 -26.91 -13.42
N ALA A 200 14.95 -26.28 -13.95
CA ALA A 200 13.93 -26.97 -14.73
C ALA A 200 14.42 -27.31 -16.17
N PRO A 201 13.84 -28.33 -16.83
CA PRO A 201 14.16 -28.65 -18.21
C PRO A 201 13.99 -27.44 -19.13
N ALA A 202 14.75 -27.39 -20.24
CA ALA A 202 14.88 -26.19 -21.06
C ALA A 202 13.56 -25.60 -21.58
N PHE A 203 12.51 -26.42 -21.70
CA PHE A 203 11.17 -26.04 -22.17
C PHE A 203 10.35 -25.29 -21.10
N ASP A 204 10.69 -25.42 -19.81
CA ASP A 204 9.99 -24.79 -18.69
C ASP A 204 10.68 -23.50 -18.18
N ARG A 205 11.80 -23.11 -18.79
CA ARG A 205 12.57 -21.93 -18.39
C ARG A 205 11.97 -20.64 -18.97
N PRO A 206 11.69 -19.61 -18.15
CA PRO A 206 11.39 -18.27 -18.68
C PRO A 206 12.65 -17.67 -19.32
N SER A 207 12.61 -17.30 -20.61
CA SER A 207 13.77 -16.73 -21.31
C SER A 207 14.10 -15.35 -20.78
N SER A 208 15.35 -15.11 -20.38
CA SER A 208 15.77 -13.86 -19.75
C SER A 208 16.11 -12.73 -20.72
N ALA A 209 15.97 -11.49 -20.20
CA ALA A 209 16.42 -10.18 -20.67
C ALA A 209 15.45 -9.23 -21.42
N ASP A 210 14.38 -9.71 -22.07
CA ASP A 210 13.30 -8.83 -22.61
C ASP A 210 11.92 -9.49 -22.45
N VAL A 211 11.65 -10.03 -21.26
CA VAL A 211 10.45 -10.83 -20.92
C VAL A 211 9.17 -10.01 -21.19
N PRO A 212 8.41 -10.31 -22.27
CA PRO A 212 7.12 -9.67 -22.51
C PRO A 212 6.23 -9.82 -21.28
N LEU A 213 5.35 -8.84 -21.01
CA LEU A 213 4.46 -8.85 -19.84
C LEU A 213 3.78 -10.22 -19.66
N ALA A 214 3.27 -10.82 -20.74
CA ALA A 214 2.61 -12.12 -20.76
C ALA A 214 3.45 -13.27 -20.15
N SER A 215 4.77 -13.21 -20.29
CA SER A 215 5.72 -14.24 -19.81
C SER A 215 6.24 -14.01 -18.38
N ARG A 216 5.83 -12.91 -17.73
CA ARG A 216 6.15 -12.67 -16.31
C ARG A 216 5.33 -13.59 -15.40
N PRO A 217 5.89 -14.02 -14.26
CA PRO A 217 5.18 -14.90 -13.34
C PRO A 217 3.95 -14.18 -12.76
N LEU A 218 2.85 -14.91 -12.63
CA LEU A 218 1.59 -14.41 -12.11
C LEU A 218 1.44 -14.75 -10.63
N LEU A 219 1.14 -13.73 -9.83
CA LEU A 219 0.76 -13.83 -8.43
C LEU A 219 -0.74 -13.51 -8.29
N VAL A 220 -1.49 -14.34 -7.56
CA VAL A 220 -2.87 -14.07 -7.18
C VAL A 220 -2.89 -13.55 -5.75
N ASP A 221 -3.33 -12.32 -5.53
CA ASP A 221 -3.47 -11.69 -4.21
C ASP A 221 -4.93 -11.75 -3.76
N VAL A 222 -5.20 -12.57 -2.75
CA VAL A 222 -6.53 -12.91 -2.25
C VAL A 222 -6.87 -12.07 -1.02
N GLY A 223 -7.94 -11.28 -1.13
CA GLY A 223 -8.28 -10.28 -0.10
C GLY A 223 -7.33 -9.09 -0.15
N CYS A 224 -7.04 -8.59 -1.35
CA CYS A 224 -5.97 -7.62 -1.59
C CYS A 224 -6.22 -6.22 -0.99
N GLY A 225 -7.46 -5.92 -0.59
CA GLY A 225 -7.86 -4.63 -0.03
C GLY A 225 -7.50 -3.44 -0.93
N ALA A 226 -6.76 -2.47 -0.38
CA ALA A 226 -6.27 -1.29 -1.10
C ALA A 226 -4.99 -1.54 -1.92
N GLY A 227 -4.46 -2.77 -1.95
CA GLY A 227 -3.47 -3.20 -2.94
C GLY A 227 -2.01 -2.86 -2.65
N ARG A 228 -1.61 -2.56 -1.40
CA ARG A 228 -0.19 -2.34 -1.09
C ARG A 228 0.68 -3.56 -1.40
N ASP A 229 0.23 -4.74 -1.00
CA ASP A 229 0.93 -6.00 -1.24
C ASP A 229 0.95 -6.35 -2.75
N ALA A 230 -0.18 -6.24 -3.44
CA ALA A 230 -0.28 -6.36 -4.90
C ALA A 230 0.66 -5.40 -5.67
N VAL A 231 0.64 -4.10 -5.36
CA VAL A 231 1.49 -3.11 -6.04
C VAL A 231 2.97 -3.34 -5.73
N TYR A 232 3.30 -3.75 -4.51
CA TYR A 232 4.67 -4.14 -4.16
C TYR A 232 5.14 -5.33 -4.99
N ALA A 233 4.33 -6.37 -5.16
CA ALA A 233 4.67 -7.49 -6.03
C ALA A 233 4.85 -7.04 -7.51
N ALA A 234 3.96 -6.18 -8.02
CA ALA A 234 4.06 -5.65 -9.38
C ALA A 234 5.31 -4.80 -9.63
N LEU A 235 5.74 -4.01 -8.64
CA LEU A 235 7.00 -3.27 -8.65
C LEU A 235 8.22 -4.22 -8.72
N ARG A 236 8.12 -5.42 -8.14
CA ARG A 236 9.15 -6.46 -8.21
C ARG A 236 9.12 -7.29 -9.49
N GLY A 237 8.22 -6.97 -10.42
CA GLY A 237 8.15 -7.56 -11.75
C GLY A 237 7.10 -8.66 -11.91
N TRP A 238 6.29 -8.94 -10.88
CA TRP A 238 5.16 -9.85 -11.01
C TRP A 238 4.04 -9.25 -11.86
N ARG A 239 3.31 -10.11 -12.56
CA ARG A 239 1.90 -9.82 -12.88
C ARG A 239 1.07 -10.17 -11.66
N VAL A 240 0.04 -9.38 -11.39
CA VAL A 240 -0.81 -9.57 -10.22
C VAL A 240 -2.28 -9.62 -10.62
N LEU A 241 -2.96 -10.68 -10.20
CA LEU A 241 -4.41 -10.75 -10.14
C LEU A 241 -4.84 -10.44 -8.71
N ALA A 242 -5.38 -9.24 -8.49
CA ALA A 242 -5.82 -8.78 -7.19
C ALA A 242 -7.33 -9.01 -7.01
N LEU A 243 -7.69 -9.78 -6.00
CA LEU A 243 -9.05 -10.27 -5.75
C LEU A 243 -9.58 -9.72 -4.43
N ASP A 244 -10.72 -9.03 -4.44
CA ASP A 244 -11.39 -8.60 -3.21
C ASP A 244 -12.90 -8.42 -3.43
N SER A 245 -13.67 -8.41 -2.35
CA SER A 245 -15.10 -8.06 -2.37
C SER A 245 -15.34 -6.54 -2.24
N ASP A 246 -14.37 -5.78 -1.69
CA ASP A 246 -14.44 -4.34 -1.47
C ASP A 246 -14.10 -3.56 -2.75
N ALA A 247 -15.14 -3.14 -3.47
CA ALA A 247 -14.99 -2.30 -4.67
C ALA A 247 -14.22 -0.98 -4.41
N LYS A 248 -14.35 -0.38 -3.22
CA LYS A 248 -13.62 0.85 -2.87
C LYS A 248 -12.14 0.55 -2.62
N GLY A 249 -11.82 -0.62 -2.06
CA GLY A 249 -10.47 -1.15 -1.95
C GLY A 249 -9.82 -1.30 -3.32
N LEU A 250 -10.51 -1.95 -4.25
CA LEU A 250 -10.02 -2.16 -5.62
C LEU A 250 -9.83 -0.85 -6.41
N ALA A 251 -10.69 0.15 -6.20
CA ALA A 251 -10.51 1.48 -6.79
C ALA A 251 -9.24 2.18 -6.26
N ARG A 252 -8.98 2.07 -4.95
CA ARG A 252 -7.73 2.56 -4.32
C ARG A 252 -6.51 1.80 -4.83
N LEU A 253 -6.59 0.47 -4.98
CA LEU A 253 -5.54 -0.34 -5.61
C LEU A 253 -5.22 0.13 -7.02
N SER A 254 -6.23 0.41 -7.85
CA SER A 254 -6.03 0.90 -9.22
C SER A 254 -5.31 2.24 -9.23
N SER A 255 -5.72 3.15 -8.34
CA SER A 255 -5.08 4.46 -8.16
C SER A 255 -3.64 4.32 -7.69
N LEU A 256 -3.38 3.39 -6.75
CA LEU A 256 -2.05 3.08 -6.25
C LEU A 256 -1.17 2.52 -7.37
N ALA A 257 -1.64 1.55 -8.14
CA ALA A 257 -0.89 0.97 -9.27
C ALA A 257 -0.54 2.04 -10.33
N ALA A 258 -1.50 2.93 -10.66
CA ALA A 258 -1.28 4.04 -11.59
C ALA A 258 -0.22 5.01 -11.06
N SER A 259 -0.31 5.36 -9.78
CA SER A 259 0.67 6.26 -9.15
C SER A 259 2.10 5.69 -9.15
N HIS A 260 2.26 4.37 -9.25
CA HIS A 260 3.56 3.69 -9.32
C HIS A 260 3.92 3.22 -10.73
N GLY A 261 3.11 3.53 -11.75
CA GLY A 261 3.39 3.15 -13.14
C GLY A 261 3.39 1.65 -13.38
N VAL A 262 2.57 0.90 -12.65
CA VAL A 262 2.45 -0.57 -12.77
C VAL A 262 1.02 -1.03 -13.05
N SER A 263 0.16 -0.14 -13.55
CA SER A 263 -1.23 -0.49 -13.91
C SER A 263 -1.33 -1.61 -14.93
N ASP A 264 -0.39 -1.66 -15.88
CA ASP A 264 -0.27 -2.72 -16.89
C ASP A 264 0.02 -4.10 -16.26
N ARG A 265 0.55 -4.13 -15.04
CA ARG A 265 0.94 -5.37 -14.33
C ARG A 265 -0.10 -5.86 -13.33
N VAL A 266 -1.11 -5.05 -13.04
CA VAL A 266 -2.10 -5.34 -11.98
C VAL A 266 -3.49 -5.40 -12.59
N ALA A 267 -4.03 -6.60 -12.68
CA ALA A 267 -5.44 -6.81 -12.95
C ALA A 267 -6.21 -6.91 -11.63
N ARG A 268 -7.40 -6.32 -11.56
CA ARG A 268 -8.28 -6.39 -10.38
C ARG A 268 -9.58 -7.09 -10.72
N ARG A 269 -10.10 -7.92 -9.82
CA ARG A 269 -11.44 -8.49 -9.93
C ARG A 269 -12.18 -8.39 -8.61
N LYS A 270 -13.42 -7.87 -8.71
CA LYS A 270 -14.35 -7.92 -7.60
C LYS A 270 -14.95 -9.31 -7.53
N ILE A 271 -14.71 -10.05 -6.46
CA ILE A 271 -15.24 -11.40 -6.29
C ILE A 271 -15.73 -11.65 -4.86
N ASP A 272 -16.71 -12.54 -4.73
CA ASP A 272 -17.12 -13.10 -3.44
C ASP A 272 -16.61 -14.55 -3.38
N LEU A 273 -15.52 -14.76 -2.65
CA LEU A 273 -14.89 -16.08 -2.54
C LEU A 273 -15.82 -17.11 -1.87
N ALA A 274 -16.76 -16.67 -1.02
CA ALA A 274 -17.72 -17.59 -0.42
C ALA A 274 -18.71 -18.18 -1.44
N LYS A 275 -18.84 -17.55 -2.62
CA LYS A 275 -19.70 -17.97 -3.73
C LYS A 275 -18.93 -18.49 -4.94
N THR A 276 -17.60 -18.52 -4.87
CA THR A 276 -16.74 -18.88 -6.00
C THR A 276 -16.00 -20.19 -5.68
N PRO A 277 -16.23 -21.27 -6.44
CA PRO A 277 -15.47 -22.51 -6.29
C PRO A 277 -13.95 -22.27 -6.40
N PRO A 278 -13.10 -22.98 -5.63
CA PRO A 278 -11.66 -22.75 -5.65
C PRO A 278 -10.97 -22.88 -7.02
N ALA A 279 -11.45 -23.80 -7.88
CA ALA A 279 -10.91 -23.96 -9.23
C ALA A 279 -11.17 -22.71 -10.09
N ASP A 280 -12.38 -22.16 -10.00
CA ASP A 280 -12.80 -20.97 -10.74
C ASP A 280 -12.00 -19.74 -10.33
N VAL A 281 -11.59 -19.63 -9.05
CA VAL A 281 -10.72 -18.55 -8.57
C VAL A 281 -9.40 -18.50 -9.34
N LEU A 282 -8.79 -19.67 -9.59
CA LEU A 282 -7.54 -19.74 -10.36
C LEU A 282 -7.80 -19.64 -11.86
N ALA A 283 -8.95 -20.10 -12.36
CA ALA A 283 -9.34 -19.93 -13.76
C ALA A 283 -9.50 -18.45 -14.15
N LEU A 284 -9.81 -17.55 -13.20
CA LEU A 284 -9.79 -16.10 -13.44
C LEU A 284 -8.42 -15.57 -13.88
N ALA A 285 -7.33 -16.30 -13.61
CA ALA A 285 -6.01 -15.96 -14.14
C ALA A 285 -5.93 -16.14 -15.67
N GLU A 286 -6.67 -17.11 -16.22
CA GLU A 286 -6.63 -17.46 -17.65
C GLU A 286 -7.17 -16.33 -18.52
N THR A 287 -8.12 -15.54 -18.00
CA THR A 287 -8.73 -14.42 -18.72
C THR A 287 -7.85 -13.16 -18.76
N LEU A 288 -6.68 -13.17 -18.10
CA LEU A 288 -5.74 -12.03 -18.06
C LEU A 288 -4.75 -12.00 -19.23
N GLY A 289 -4.78 -13.00 -20.12
CA GLY A 289 -3.87 -13.11 -21.28
C GLY A 289 -4.20 -12.17 -22.44
N GLY A 290 -5.45 -11.71 -22.55
CA GLY A 290 -5.86 -10.76 -23.60
C GLY A 290 -5.68 -9.32 -23.12
N GLY A 291 -4.73 -8.58 -23.70
CA GLY A 291 -4.47 -7.19 -23.36
C GLY A 291 -5.71 -6.30 -23.53
N GLY A 292 -5.99 -5.46 -22.53
CA GLY A 292 -6.99 -4.40 -22.62
C GLY A 292 -7.66 -4.15 -21.28
N GLY A 293 -7.46 -2.95 -20.72
CA GLY A 293 -8.12 -2.54 -19.49
C GLY A 293 -9.65 -2.65 -19.61
N GLU A 294 -10.26 -3.22 -18.58
CA GLU A 294 -11.71 -3.24 -18.50
C GLU A 294 -12.23 -1.88 -18.04
N GLY A 295 -12.95 -1.23 -18.95
CA GLY A 295 -14.03 -0.33 -18.60
C GLY A 295 -15.17 -1.14 -17.97
N ASP A 296 -15.78 -0.56 -16.94
CA ASP A 296 -16.94 -1.11 -16.28
C ASP A 296 -18.13 -1.10 -17.28
N GLY A 297 -18.42 -2.25 -17.89
CA GLY A 297 -19.53 -2.41 -18.83
C GLY A 297 -20.15 -3.80 -18.69
N GLU A 298 -21.38 -3.85 -18.21
CA GLU A 298 -22.25 -5.02 -18.33
C GLU A 298 -22.60 -5.18 -19.82
N GLY A 299 -22.00 -6.17 -20.47
CA GLY A 299 -22.24 -6.49 -21.87
C GLY A 299 -22.07 -7.98 -22.11
N GLU A 300 -23.18 -8.69 -22.28
CA GLU A 300 -23.21 -10.05 -22.82
C GLU A 300 -22.78 -9.98 -24.29
N GLY A 301 -21.66 -10.64 -24.60
CA GLY A 301 -21.12 -10.73 -25.96
C GLY A 301 -20.38 -12.03 -26.14
N GLU A 302 -21.04 -13.01 -26.74
CA GLU A 302 -20.43 -14.24 -27.23
C GLU A 302 -19.54 -13.92 -28.42
N GLY A 303 -18.24 -14.15 -28.28
CA GLY A 303 -17.24 -14.01 -29.33
C GLY A 303 -16.27 -15.16 -29.26
N GLU A 304 -16.49 -16.18 -30.09
CA GLU A 304 -15.54 -17.26 -30.33
C GLU A 304 -14.36 -16.72 -31.15
N GLY A 305 -13.27 -16.40 -30.46
CA GLY A 305 -11.98 -16.08 -31.07
C GLY A 305 -11.01 -17.22 -30.85
N GLU A 306 -10.84 -18.08 -31.83
CA GLU A 306 -9.75 -19.06 -31.90
C GLU A 306 -8.42 -18.32 -32.13
N GLY A 307 -7.76 -17.95 -31.03
CA GLY A 307 -6.39 -17.43 -31.05
C GLY A 307 -5.39 -18.56 -30.83
N GLU A 308 -4.64 -18.90 -31.88
CA GLU A 308 -3.55 -19.86 -31.84
C GLU A 308 -2.40 -19.37 -30.93
N GLY A 309 -2.11 -20.12 -29.86
CA GLY A 309 -0.73 -20.42 -29.46
C GLY A 309 0.09 -19.41 -28.63
N GLU A 310 -0.51 -18.63 -27.72
CA GLU A 310 0.26 -18.06 -26.59
C GLU A 310 -0.05 -18.83 -25.30
N GLY A 311 0.97 -19.38 -24.65
CA GLY A 311 0.81 -20.27 -23.49
C GLY A 311 -0.04 -19.64 -22.39
N ARG A 312 -0.99 -20.41 -21.84
CA ARG A 312 -1.90 -19.95 -20.78
C ARG A 312 -1.11 -19.34 -19.61
N PRO A 313 -1.55 -18.20 -19.04
CA PRO A 313 -0.85 -17.59 -17.92
C PRO A 313 -0.85 -18.54 -16.71
N VAL A 314 0.34 -19.00 -16.32
CA VAL A 314 0.50 -19.95 -15.21
C VAL A 314 0.58 -19.19 -13.90
N VAL A 315 -0.33 -19.49 -12.96
CA VAL A 315 -0.26 -18.98 -11.58
C VAL A 315 0.97 -19.58 -10.89
N ARG A 316 1.90 -18.73 -10.50
CA ARG A 316 3.16 -19.10 -9.84
C ARG A 316 3.15 -18.80 -8.34
N ALA A 317 2.30 -17.90 -7.88
CA ALA A 317 2.15 -17.65 -6.46
C ALA A 317 0.70 -17.32 -6.08
N VAL A 318 0.27 -17.76 -4.91
CA VAL A 318 -0.95 -17.28 -4.26
C VAL A 318 -0.55 -16.63 -2.94
N LEU A 319 -1.00 -15.39 -2.74
CA LEU A 319 -0.79 -14.60 -1.54
C LEU A 319 -2.14 -14.33 -0.87
N ALA A 320 -2.20 -14.46 0.45
CA ALA A 320 -3.31 -13.97 1.24
C ALA A 320 -2.79 -13.35 2.54
N VAL A 321 -3.21 -12.13 2.85
CA VAL A 321 -2.77 -11.40 4.04
C VAL A 321 -3.96 -10.92 4.85
N ARG A 322 -4.04 -11.35 6.11
CA ARG A 322 -5.12 -11.04 7.06
C ARG A 322 -6.52 -11.32 6.48
N PHE A 323 -6.58 -12.27 5.56
CA PHE A 323 -7.78 -12.78 4.94
C PHE A 323 -7.73 -14.31 4.96
N LEU A 324 -8.86 -14.94 5.31
CA LEU A 324 -8.94 -16.39 5.43
C LEU A 324 -10.09 -16.94 4.59
N HIS A 325 -9.75 -17.84 3.68
CA HIS A 325 -10.70 -18.64 2.92
C HIS A 325 -10.23 -20.09 2.88
N ARG A 326 -10.59 -20.84 3.94
CA ARG A 326 -10.19 -22.24 4.14
C ARG A 326 -10.49 -23.16 2.94
N PRO A 327 -11.66 -23.07 2.28
CA PRO A 327 -11.92 -23.93 1.12
C PRO A 327 -10.90 -23.72 0.00
N LEU A 328 -10.49 -22.48 -0.27
CA LEU A 328 -9.45 -22.19 -1.25
C LEU A 328 -8.10 -22.71 -0.77
N ALA A 329 -7.68 -22.38 0.46
CA ALA A 329 -6.41 -22.84 1.04
C ALA A 329 -6.23 -24.36 0.96
N ARG A 330 -7.29 -25.13 1.23
CA ARG A 330 -7.30 -26.60 1.16
C ARG A 330 -7.28 -27.16 -0.26
N ALA A 331 -7.75 -26.40 -1.24
CA ALA A 331 -7.78 -26.82 -2.64
C ALA A 331 -6.45 -26.51 -3.36
N LEU A 332 -5.75 -25.43 -2.96
CA LEU A 332 -4.52 -24.96 -3.62
C LEU A 332 -3.47 -26.05 -3.89
N PRO A 333 -3.18 -26.99 -2.95
CA PRO A 333 -2.16 -28.01 -3.22
C PRO A 333 -2.45 -28.91 -4.42
N GLY A 334 -3.73 -29.07 -4.80
CA GLY A 334 -4.14 -29.87 -5.96
C GLY A 334 -4.44 -29.06 -7.22
N LEU A 335 -4.40 -27.72 -7.14
CA LEU A 335 -4.70 -26.83 -8.26
C LEU A 335 -3.46 -26.12 -8.80
N LEU A 336 -2.46 -25.89 -7.95
CA LEU A 336 -1.27 -25.14 -8.32
C LEU A 336 -0.20 -26.05 -8.94
N PRO A 337 0.43 -25.63 -10.04
CA PRO A 337 1.43 -26.43 -10.74
C PRO A 337 2.73 -26.54 -9.94
N ARG A 338 3.63 -27.40 -10.42
CA ARG A 338 5.00 -27.49 -9.92
C ARG A 338 5.70 -26.13 -9.95
N GLY A 339 6.49 -25.86 -8.92
CA GLY A 339 7.24 -24.63 -8.76
C GLY A 339 6.36 -23.42 -8.42
N ALA A 340 5.05 -23.61 -8.21
CA ALA A 340 4.20 -22.60 -7.63
C ALA A 340 4.37 -22.53 -6.11
N ALA A 341 3.95 -21.41 -5.52
CA ALA A 341 4.08 -21.17 -4.10
C ALA A 341 2.81 -20.59 -3.48
N VAL A 342 2.66 -20.80 -2.18
CA VAL A 342 1.58 -20.23 -1.38
C VAL A 342 2.18 -19.50 -0.20
N MET A 343 1.79 -18.24 -0.02
CA MET A 343 2.08 -17.43 1.16
C MET A 343 0.74 -17.07 1.81
N TRP A 344 0.50 -17.56 3.02
CA TRP A 344 -0.74 -17.29 3.75
C TRP A 344 -0.43 -16.73 5.13
N PHE A 345 -0.68 -15.44 5.31
CA PHE A 345 -0.34 -14.71 6.53
C PHE A 345 -1.61 -14.26 7.24
N HIS A 346 -2.07 -15.01 8.24
CA HIS A 346 -3.36 -14.73 8.87
C HIS A 346 -3.35 -14.96 10.38
N PHE A 347 -4.31 -14.37 11.09
CA PHE A 347 -4.39 -14.46 12.54
C PHE A 347 -4.57 -15.90 13.03
N HIS A 348 -3.77 -16.26 14.03
CA HIS A 348 -3.93 -17.51 14.77
C HIS A 348 -4.94 -17.37 15.90
N ARG A 349 -5.45 -18.52 16.37
CA ARG A 349 -6.12 -18.61 17.66
C ARG A 349 -5.27 -17.93 18.75
N GLY A 350 -5.94 -17.17 19.61
CA GLY A 350 -5.32 -16.27 20.58
C GLY A 350 -5.42 -14.79 20.19
N ALA A 351 -5.66 -14.46 18.92
CA ALA A 351 -5.92 -13.07 18.52
C ALA A 351 -7.17 -12.48 19.18
N GLU A 352 -8.18 -13.30 19.41
CA GLU A 352 -9.41 -12.97 20.12
C GLU A 352 -9.20 -12.66 21.61
N LEU A 353 -8.08 -13.11 22.17
CA LEU A 353 -7.70 -12.91 23.58
C LEU A 353 -6.89 -11.62 23.80
N THR A 354 -6.51 -10.93 22.72
CA THR A 354 -5.79 -9.65 22.81
C THR A 354 -6.72 -8.48 23.12
N ALA A 355 -6.16 -7.34 23.52
CA ALA A 355 -6.93 -6.12 23.76
C ALA A 355 -7.72 -5.65 22.51
N VAL A 356 -7.26 -5.99 21.30
CA VAL A 356 -7.98 -5.69 20.05
C VAL A 356 -9.21 -6.59 19.88
N GLY A 357 -9.16 -7.83 20.40
CA GLY A 357 -10.28 -8.77 20.44
C GLY A 357 -10.84 -9.21 19.10
N ARG A 358 -10.13 -9.00 17.98
CA ARG A 358 -10.56 -9.35 16.62
C ARG A 358 -9.40 -9.81 15.73
N PRO A 359 -9.61 -10.82 14.84
CA PRO A 359 -10.84 -11.60 14.65
C PRO A 359 -11.18 -12.47 15.86
N CYS A 360 -12.47 -12.77 16.07
CA CYS A 360 -12.95 -13.48 17.27
C CYS A 360 -13.83 -14.71 17.00
N LYS A 361 -14.19 -14.95 15.73
CA LYS A 361 -14.98 -16.12 15.35
C LYS A 361 -14.02 -17.24 14.98
N ASP A 362 -14.31 -18.46 15.42
CA ASP A 362 -13.46 -19.63 15.13
C ASP A 362 -13.20 -19.81 13.62
N LYS A 363 -14.22 -19.55 12.79
CA LYS A 363 -14.09 -19.64 11.33
C LYS A 363 -13.10 -18.62 10.73
N ASP A 364 -12.75 -17.57 11.47
CA ASP A 364 -11.88 -16.46 11.05
C ASP A 364 -10.48 -16.55 11.70
N LEU A 365 -10.18 -17.62 12.46
CA LEU A 365 -8.90 -17.84 13.15
C LEU A 365 -8.28 -19.15 12.68
N LEU A 366 -6.99 -19.19 12.37
CA LEU A 366 -6.25 -20.41 12.04
C LEU A 366 -5.71 -21.10 13.30
N GLU A 367 -5.66 -22.43 13.30
CA GLU A 367 -4.88 -23.18 14.30
C GLU A 367 -3.41 -23.25 13.88
N VAL A 368 -2.50 -23.33 14.87
CA VAL A 368 -1.07 -23.54 14.62
C VAL A 368 -0.86 -24.86 13.88
N GLY A 369 -0.14 -24.82 12.76
CA GLY A 369 0.12 -26.00 11.92
C GLY A 369 -1.07 -26.45 11.05
N GLU A 370 -2.22 -25.75 11.08
CA GLU A 370 -3.39 -26.12 10.26
C GLU A 370 -3.04 -26.20 8.77
N LEU A 371 -2.37 -25.16 8.25
CA LEU A 371 -1.99 -25.10 6.84
C LEU A 371 -0.83 -26.05 6.52
N ALA A 372 0.13 -26.23 7.43
CA ALA A 372 1.21 -27.21 7.23
C ALA A 372 0.67 -28.64 7.12
N GLY A 373 -0.33 -29.01 7.93
CA GLY A 373 -1.03 -30.29 7.80
C GLY A 373 -1.67 -30.47 6.43
N VAL A 374 -2.43 -29.46 5.97
CA VAL A 374 -3.11 -29.46 4.65
C VAL A 374 -2.12 -29.70 3.50
N PHE A 375 -0.97 -29.04 3.52
CA PHE A 375 0.03 -29.16 2.45
C PHE A 375 0.89 -30.43 2.59
N GLY A 376 1.08 -30.93 3.81
CA GLY A 376 1.80 -32.18 4.07
C GLY A 376 1.03 -33.43 3.65
N GLU A 377 -0.30 -33.46 3.84
CA GLU A 377 -1.15 -34.63 3.53
C GLU A 377 -1.12 -35.04 2.05
N ARG A 378 -1.03 -34.08 1.13
CA ARG A 378 -1.10 -34.36 -0.32
C ARG A 378 0.24 -34.76 -0.94
N GLY A 379 1.35 -34.60 -0.23
CA GLY A 379 2.70 -34.82 -0.75
C GLY A 379 3.10 -33.78 -1.82
N GLY A 380 4.39 -33.71 -2.16
CA GLY A 380 4.89 -32.82 -3.22
C GLY A 380 4.97 -31.33 -2.86
N TRP A 381 4.68 -30.95 -1.62
CA TRP A 381 4.86 -29.59 -1.12
C TRP A 381 5.91 -29.54 -0.03
N GLU A 382 6.80 -28.57 -0.12
CA GLU A 382 7.76 -28.25 0.94
C GLU A 382 7.27 -27.02 1.69
N VAL A 383 7.01 -27.18 2.98
CA VAL A 383 6.68 -26.07 3.89
C VAL A 383 7.99 -25.40 4.29
N VAL A 384 8.22 -24.20 3.75
CA VAL A 384 9.45 -23.41 3.99
C VAL A 384 9.27 -22.39 5.11
N GLY A 385 8.03 -22.10 5.50
CA GLY A 385 7.68 -21.30 6.67
C GLY A 385 6.39 -21.82 7.29
N ASP A 386 6.40 -22.04 8.61
CA ASP A 386 5.22 -22.35 9.42
C ASP A 386 5.45 -21.79 10.83
N GLY A 387 5.55 -20.46 10.88
CA GLY A 387 5.88 -19.72 12.09
C GLY A 387 4.70 -18.93 12.64
N GLN A 388 4.97 -18.17 13.69
CA GLN A 388 4.07 -17.16 14.21
C GLN A 388 4.86 -15.89 14.56
N VAL A 389 4.32 -14.74 14.19
CA VAL A 389 4.82 -13.42 14.58
C VAL A 389 3.76 -12.69 15.40
N THR A 390 4.19 -11.82 16.30
CA THR A 390 3.30 -10.95 17.07
C THR A 390 3.30 -9.56 16.46
N LEU A 391 2.12 -9.05 16.08
CA LEU A 391 1.97 -7.68 15.59
C LEU A 391 2.21 -6.66 16.74
N PRO A 392 2.50 -5.38 16.43
CA PRO A 392 2.65 -4.35 17.45
C PRO A 392 1.44 -4.20 18.40
N ASP A 393 0.24 -4.60 17.95
CA ASP A 393 -0.97 -4.61 18.78
C ASP A 393 -1.20 -5.93 19.55
N GLY A 394 -0.19 -6.79 19.61
CA GLY A 394 -0.17 -8.02 20.39
C GLY A 394 -0.79 -9.23 19.70
N ARG A 395 -1.42 -9.07 18.54
CA ARG A 395 -2.09 -10.20 17.86
C ARG A 395 -1.10 -11.18 17.22
N PRO A 396 -1.27 -12.50 17.43
CA PRO A 396 -0.49 -13.52 16.75
C PRO A 396 -0.96 -13.68 15.30
N VAL A 397 -0.01 -13.69 14.39
CA VAL A 397 -0.21 -13.91 12.94
C VAL A 397 0.68 -15.08 12.51
N GLY A 398 0.07 -16.07 11.88
CA GLY A 398 0.75 -17.19 11.25
C GLY A 398 1.57 -16.75 10.04
N GLU A 399 2.73 -17.37 9.89
CA GLU A 399 3.70 -17.14 8.82
C GLU A 399 3.84 -18.41 7.99
N PHE A 400 2.78 -18.76 7.25
CA PHE A 400 2.76 -19.97 6.42
C PHE A 400 3.26 -19.69 5.01
N VAL A 401 4.28 -20.44 4.58
CA VAL A 401 4.82 -20.41 3.21
C VAL A 401 5.16 -21.83 2.76
N ALA A 402 4.64 -22.23 1.60
CA ALA A 402 4.93 -23.53 1.00
C ALA A 402 5.23 -23.40 -0.50
N VAL A 403 6.07 -24.31 -1.01
CA VAL A 403 6.46 -24.38 -2.43
C VAL A 403 6.17 -25.79 -2.96
N ASN A 404 5.56 -25.87 -4.14
CA ASN A 404 5.31 -27.12 -4.82
C ASN A 404 6.61 -27.64 -5.45
N VAL A 405 7.13 -28.72 -4.89
CA VAL A 405 8.38 -29.40 -5.30
C VAL A 405 8.11 -30.77 -5.93
N ALA A 406 6.84 -31.13 -6.16
CA ALA A 406 6.45 -32.42 -6.71
C ALA A 406 7.23 -32.72 -8.01
N VAL A 407 7.82 -33.91 -8.06
CA VAL A 407 8.30 -34.49 -9.31
C VAL A 407 7.08 -35.15 -9.94
N ASP A 408 6.79 -34.87 -11.21
CA ASP A 408 5.69 -35.55 -11.90
C ASP A 408 5.87 -37.06 -11.73
N ALA A 409 4.80 -37.75 -11.33
CA ALA A 409 4.81 -39.21 -11.35
C ALA A 409 5.07 -39.65 -12.81
N PRO A 410 5.97 -40.63 -13.03
CA PRO A 410 6.38 -41.05 -14.37
C PRO A 410 5.21 -41.55 -15.24
#